data_AF-A0A353R755-F1
#
_entry.id   AF-A0A353R755-F1
#
_cell.length_a   1.000
_cell.length_b   1.000
_cell.length_c   1.000
_cell.angle_alpha   90.00
_cell.angle_beta   90.00
_cell.angle_gamma   90.00
#
_symmetry.space_group_name_H-M   'P 1'
#
loop_
_entity.id
_entity.type
_entity.pdbx_description
1 polymer ?
#
loop_
_entity_poly.entity_id
_entity_poly.type
_entity_poly.pdbx_seq_one_letter_code
_entity_poly.pdbx_strand_id
1 'polypeptide(L)'
;QDGFDRIDSVVAWCRREGLHVILDMHDAPGGQTGDNIDDSHGYPWLFGSETSQQLFCEIWVRIAEKYKNEPVILGYDLLNEPIA
;
A
#
# COMPACT_ATOMS: atom_id res chain seq x y z
N GLN A 1 10.49 5.60 8.72
CA GLN A 1 10.90 6.75 7.88
C GLN A 1 11.40 6.36 6.48
N ASP A 2 11.80 5.10 6.22
CA ASP A 2 12.47 4.67 4.97
C ASP A 2 11.53 4.33 3.79
N GLY A 3 10.23 4.08 4.03
CA GLY A 3 9.32 3.57 2.98
C GLY A 3 9.14 4.49 1.77
N PHE A 4 8.96 5.80 2.00
CA PHE A 4 8.76 6.76 0.90
C PHE A 4 10.02 6.96 0.05
N ASP A 5 11.20 6.98 0.66
CA ASP A 5 12.46 7.16 -0.08
C ASP A 5 12.76 5.97 -1.00
N ARG A 6 12.32 4.77 -0.59
CA ARG A 6 12.38 3.56 -1.43
C ARG A 6 11.43 3.64 -2.61
N ILE A 7 10.19 4.08 -2.40
CA ILE A 7 9.23 4.28 -3.50
C ILE A 7 9.75 5.34 -4.47
N ASP A 8 10.30 6.44 -3.97
CA ASP A 8 10.88 7.51 -4.80
C ASP A 8 12.04 6.97 -5.66
N SER A 9 12.87 6.08 -5.11
CA SER A 9 13.94 5.41 -5.84
C SER A 9 13.41 4.52 -6.95
N VAL A 10 12.36 3.73 -6.69
CA VAL A 10 11.70 2.87 -7.69
C VAL A 10 11.09 3.72 -8.81
N VAL A 11 10.36 4.79 -8.46
CA VAL A 11 9.80 5.74 -9.42
C VAL A 11 10.89 6.34 -10.32
N ALA A 12 12.03 6.74 -9.74
CA ALA A 12 13.16 7.26 -10.50
C ALA A 12 13.75 6.23 -11.46
N TRP A 13 13.86 4.96 -11.05
CA TRP A 13 14.35 3.90 -11.91
C TRP A 13 13.37 3.59 -13.05
N CYS A 14 12.10 3.38 -12.73
CA CYS A 14 11.05 3.12 -13.73
C CYS A 14 10.96 4.25 -14.76
N ARG A 15 11.09 5.51 -14.34
CA ARG A 15 11.13 6.66 -15.27
C ARG A 15 12.25 6.54 -16.30
N ARG A 16 13.47 6.17 -15.88
CA ARG A 16 14.62 6.06 -16.80
C ARG A 16 14.43 4.94 -17.81
N GLU A 17 13.77 3.86 -17.41
CA GLU A 17 13.57 2.67 -18.24
C GLU A 17 12.25 2.70 -19.04
N GLY A 18 11.45 3.77 -18.92
CA GLY A 18 10.14 3.87 -19.58
C GLY A 18 9.10 2.87 -19.02
N LEU A 19 9.24 2.49 -17.76
CA LEU A 19 8.32 1.59 -17.05
C LEU A 19 7.35 2.37 -16.15
N HIS A 20 6.23 1.73 -15.85
CA HIS A 20 5.23 2.22 -14.91
C HIS A 20 5.27 1.44 -13.58
N VAL A 21 4.70 2.05 -12.54
CA VAL A 21 4.58 1.46 -11.20
C VAL A 21 3.11 1.37 -10.82
N ILE A 22 2.71 0.22 -10.27
CA ILE A 22 1.46 0.07 -9.51
C ILE A 22 1.87 -0.09 -8.06
N LEU A 23 1.33 0.73 -7.17
CA LEU A 23 1.53 0.58 -5.73
C LEU A 23 0.48 -0.36 -5.17
N ASP A 24 0.92 -1.44 -4.56
CA ASP A 24 0.08 -2.46 -3.95
C ASP A 24 0.26 -2.44 -2.42
N MET A 25 -0.85 -2.34 -1.69
CA MET A 25 -0.84 -2.54 -0.24
C MET A 25 -0.97 -4.01 0.09
N HIS A 26 0.19 -4.65 0.10
CA HIS A 26 0.33 -6.07 0.37
C HIS A 26 0.14 -6.43 1.86
N ASP A 27 0.45 -5.48 2.74
CA ASP A 27 0.55 -5.67 4.18
C ASP A 27 -0.27 -4.59 4.91
N ALA A 28 -1.60 -4.78 4.94
CA ALA A 28 -2.51 -3.75 5.45
C ALA A 28 -2.61 -3.79 6.97
N PRO A 29 -2.81 -2.65 7.66
CA PRO A 29 -2.91 -2.62 9.12
C PRO A 29 -3.92 -3.62 9.69
N GLY A 30 -3.49 -4.49 10.61
CA GLY A 30 -4.32 -5.55 11.20
C GLY A 30 -4.60 -6.74 10.28
N GLY A 31 -4.03 -6.75 9.07
CA GLY A 31 -4.11 -7.81 8.07
C GLY A 31 -5.47 -7.95 7.39
N GLN A 32 -5.43 -8.22 6.09
CA GLN A 32 -6.58 -8.31 5.20
C GLN A 32 -6.98 -9.75 4.82
N THR A 33 -6.18 -10.73 5.20
CA THR A 33 -6.36 -12.16 4.92
C THR A 33 -6.47 -12.95 6.23
N GLY A 34 -5.63 -12.64 7.22
CA GLY A 34 -5.45 -13.51 8.39
C GLY A 34 -4.39 -14.59 8.20
N ASP A 35 -3.64 -14.55 7.09
CA ASP A 35 -2.58 -15.49 6.73
C ASP A 35 -1.18 -14.86 6.87
N ASN A 36 -0.13 -15.58 6.48
CA ASN A 36 1.26 -15.22 6.69
C ASN A 36 1.80 -14.08 5.80
N ILE A 37 0.97 -13.54 4.90
CA ILE A 37 1.36 -12.52 3.91
C ILE A 37 0.98 -11.09 4.34
N ASP A 38 0.41 -10.91 5.53
CA ASP A 38 -0.07 -9.62 6.03
C ASP A 38 0.22 -9.37 7.53
N ASP A 39 -0.20 -8.21 8.03
CA ASP A 39 -0.01 -7.71 9.40
C ASP A 39 -1.08 -8.28 10.35
N SER A 40 -1.62 -9.46 10.06
CA SER A 40 -2.59 -10.12 10.92
C SER A 40 -1.92 -10.87 12.08
N HIS A 41 -2.78 -11.25 13.03
CA HIS A 41 -2.46 -12.24 14.05
C HIS A 41 -3.42 -13.43 13.93
N GLY A 42 -3.48 -14.04 12.74
CA GLY A 42 -4.31 -15.21 12.44
C GLY A 42 -5.80 -14.91 12.21
N TYR A 43 -6.13 -13.63 12.01
CA TYR A 43 -7.49 -13.18 11.70
C TYR A 43 -7.42 -11.83 10.96
N PRO A 44 -8.27 -11.56 9.96
CA PRO A 44 -8.21 -10.32 9.18
C PRO A 44 -8.82 -9.14 9.96
N TRP A 45 -8.07 -8.63 10.95
CA TRP A 45 -8.55 -7.62 11.89
C TRP A 45 -8.89 -6.30 11.23
N LEU A 46 -8.37 -6.02 10.02
CA LEU A 46 -8.74 -4.84 9.24
C LEU A 46 -10.27 -4.68 9.12
N PHE A 47 -11.03 -5.77 8.98
CA PHE A 47 -12.49 -5.68 8.81
C PHE A 47 -13.27 -5.56 10.12
N GLY A 48 -12.63 -5.76 11.28
CA GLY A 48 -13.26 -5.67 12.59
C GLY A 48 -12.74 -4.54 13.49
N SER A 49 -11.61 -3.92 13.13
CA SER A 49 -10.93 -2.90 13.94
C SER A 49 -11.06 -1.53 13.30
N GLU A 50 -11.84 -0.63 13.90
CA GLU A 50 -11.94 0.77 13.46
C GLU A 50 -10.57 1.47 13.44
N THR A 51 -9.71 1.17 14.42
CA THR A 51 -8.35 1.73 14.48
C THR A 51 -7.51 1.30 13.28
N SER A 52 -7.61 0.03 12.87
CA SER A 52 -6.91 -0.49 11.70
C SER A 52 -7.43 0.15 10.42
N GLN A 53 -8.75 0.32 10.29
CA GLN A 53 -9.38 0.98 9.14
C GLN A 53 -8.98 2.45 9.01
N GLN A 54 -8.96 3.17 10.13
CA GLN A 54 -8.51 4.56 10.17
C GLN A 54 -7.05 4.66 9.73
N LEU A 55 -6.17 3.82 10.27
CA LEU A 55 -4.77 3.80 9.89
C LEU A 55 -4.56 3.43 8.41
N PHE A 56 -5.30 2.45 7.89
CA PHE A 56 -5.30 2.08 6.47
C PHE A 56 -5.65 3.29 5.58
N CYS A 57 -6.74 3.99 5.90
CA CYS A 57 -7.15 5.19 5.18
C CYS A 57 -6.10 6.31 5.29
N GLU A 58 -5.53 6.55 6.48
CA GLU A 58 -4.50 7.57 6.68
C GLU A 58 -3.24 7.30 5.85
N ILE A 59 -2.80 6.05 5.77
CA ILE A 59 -1.64 5.66 4.95
C ILE A 59 -1.93 5.96 3.48
N TRP A 60 -3.09 5.53 2.96
CA TRP A 60 -3.46 5.78 1.57
C TRP A 60 -3.60 7.25 1.24
N VAL A 61 -4.19 8.06 2.12
CA VAL A 61 -4.27 9.52 1.94
C VAL A 61 -2.87 10.13 1.83
N ARG A 62 -1.92 9.71 2.67
CA ARG A 62 -0.53 10.21 2.60
C ARG A 62 0.17 9.80 1.30
N ILE A 63 -0.02 8.57 0.84
CA ILE A 63 0.52 8.08 -0.43
C ILE A 63 -0.08 8.88 -1.59
N ALA A 64 -1.41 9.03 -1.63
CA ALA A 64 -2.11 9.77 -2.67
C ALA A 64 -1.68 11.24 -2.71
N GLU A 65 -1.58 11.92 -1.57
CA GLU A 65 -1.13 13.32 -1.51
C GLU A 65 0.29 13.50 -2.05
N LYS A 66 1.20 12.55 -1.77
CA LYS A 66 2.57 12.60 -2.27
C LYS A 66 2.66 12.33 -3.77
N TYR A 67 1.94 11.34 -4.29
CA TYR A 67 2.10 10.85 -5.66
C TYR A 67 0.99 11.26 -6.65
N LYS A 68 0.01 12.08 -6.25
CA LYS A 68 -1.12 12.54 -7.09
C LYS A 68 -0.74 13.11 -8.46
N ASN A 69 0.44 13.70 -8.60
CA ASN A 69 0.93 14.32 -9.83
C ASN A 69 2.12 13.55 -10.45
N GLU A 70 2.39 12.32 -10.01
CA GLU A 70 3.50 11.50 -10.49
C GLU A 70 3.02 10.57 -11.63
N PRO A 71 3.31 10.87 -12.90
CA PRO A 71 2.80 10.10 -14.04
C PRO A 71 3.41 8.69 -14.18
N VAL A 72 4.52 8.39 -13.48
CA VAL A 72 5.08 7.03 -13.47
C VAL A 72 4.19 6.06 -12.70
N ILE A 73 3.46 6.56 -11.69
CA ILE A 73 2.48 5.78 -10.95
C ILE A 73 1.24 5.61 -11.83
N LEU A 74 1.04 4.40 -12.34
CA LEU A 74 -0.06 4.04 -13.24
C LEU A 74 -1.35 3.76 -12.48
N GLY A 75 -1.25 3.28 -11.25
CA GLY A 75 -2.41 2.89 -10.45
C GLY A 75 -2.05 2.52 -9.03
N TYR A 76 -3.10 2.28 -8.26
CA TYR A 76 -3.04 1.92 -6.84
C TYR A 76 -3.92 0.70 -6.64
N ASP A 77 -3.31 -0.42 -6.26
CA ASP A 77 -4.01 -1.60 -5.79
C ASP A 77 -4.24 -1.45 -4.28
N LEU A 78 -5.47 -1.10 -3.93
CA LEU A 78 -5.77 -0.57 -2.59
C LEU A 78 -5.58 -1.60 -1.49
N LEU A 79 -5.74 -2.89 -1.81
CA LEU A 79 -5.69 -3.96 -0.85
C LEU A 79 -5.47 -5.30 -1.56
N ASN A 80 -4.32 -5.93 -1.30
CA ASN A 80 -4.01 -7.24 -1.86
C ASN A 80 -4.90 -8.34 -1.27
N GLU A 81 -5.56 -9.13 -2.13
CA GLU A 81 -6.19 -10.43 -1.79
C GLU A 81 -7.10 -10.43 -0.52
N PRO A 82 -8.07 -9.51 -0.38
CA PRO A 82 -8.91 -9.46 0.82
C PRO A 82 -9.74 -10.74 1.00
N ILE A 83 -9.65 -11.37 2.17
CA ILE A 83 -10.35 -12.63 2.51
C ILE A 83 -10.06 -13.75 1.50
N ALA A 84 -8.77 -14.02 1.27
CA ALA A 84 -8.29 -15.15 0.47
C ALA A 84 -8.41 -16.51 1.18
#